data_AF-A0A9C9EKB6-F1
#
_entry.id   AF-A0A9C9EKB6-F1
#
_cell.length_a   1.000
_cell.length_b   1.000
_cell.length_c   1.000
_cell.angle_alpha   90.00
_cell.angle_beta   90.00
_cell.angle_gamma   90.00
#
_symmetry.space_group_name_H-M   'P 1'
#
loop_
_entity.id
_entity.type
_entity.pdbx_description
1 polymer ?
#
loop_
_entity_poly.entity_id
_entity_poly.type
_entity_poly.pdbx_seq_one_letter_code
_entity_poly.pdbx_strand_id
1 'polypeptide(L)'
;MLFKGTSRKSSLDIVKFIEGLGGSFDAYTTKENLIIVTKFLSEHIADVFNLISELLLESEIAGKELIKERSVILEEIKSSNERPS
;
A
#
# COMPACT_ATOMS: atom_id res chain seq x y z
N MET A 1 1.35 -6.19 -5.78
CA MET A 1 1.98 -5.49 -4.63
C MET A 1 0.86 -4.76 -3.95
N LEU A 2 0.74 -4.87 -2.61
CA LEU A 2 -0.50 -4.51 -1.92
C LEU A 2 -1.01 -3.09 -2.22
N PHE A 3 -0.12 -2.13 -2.46
CA PHE A 3 -0.47 -0.71 -2.71
C PHE A 3 -0.44 -0.31 -4.18
N LYS A 4 -0.12 -1.21 -5.11
CA LYS A 4 0.02 -0.88 -6.54
C LYS A 4 -1.29 -1.00 -7.32
N GLY A 5 -2.38 -1.32 -6.61
CA GLY A 5 -3.70 -1.48 -7.19
C GLY A 5 -4.20 -2.92 -7.19
N THR A 6 -5.46 -3.05 -7.58
CA THR A 6 -6.19 -4.30 -7.76
C THR A 6 -6.60 -4.42 -9.22
N SER A 7 -7.20 -5.55 -9.59
CA SER A 7 -7.84 -5.74 -10.89
C SER A 7 -8.93 -4.67 -11.20
N ARG A 8 -9.47 -4.01 -10.16
CA ARG A 8 -10.56 -3.03 -10.26
C ARG A 8 -10.13 -1.58 -10.04
N LYS A 9 -9.07 -1.32 -9.26
CA LYS A 9 -8.66 0.03 -8.86
C LYS A 9 -7.16 0.21 -9.00
N SER A 10 -6.74 1.32 -9.62
CA SER A 10 -5.33 1.69 -9.61
C SER A 10 -4.90 2.17 -8.23
N SER A 11 -3.59 2.23 -7.97
CA SER A 11 -3.05 2.85 -6.76
C SER A 11 -3.53 4.29 -6.55
N LEU A 12 -3.69 5.06 -7.63
CA LEU A 12 -4.18 6.44 -7.57
C LEU A 12 -5.65 6.51 -7.16
N ASP A 13 -6.47 5.57 -7.61
CA ASP A 13 -7.89 5.51 -7.25
C ASP A 13 -8.06 5.21 -5.77
N ILE A 14 -7.22 4.31 -5.23
CA ILE A 14 -7.21 3.94 -3.81
C ILE A 14 -6.84 5.14 -2.94
N VAL A 15 -5.79 5.87 -3.30
CA VAL A 15 -5.36 7.08 -2.58
C VAL A 15 -6.46 8.13 -2.61
N LYS A 16 -7.00 8.45 -3.80
CA LYS A 16 -8.09 9.43 -3.95
C LYS A 16 -9.34 9.05 -3.18
N PHE A 17 -9.65 7.76 -3.14
CA PHE A 17 -10.78 7.26 -2.39
C PHE A 17 -10.59 7.55 -0.89
N ILE A 18 -9.47 7.14 -0.30
CA ILE A 18 -9.23 7.37 1.13
C ILE A 18 -9.13 8.87 1.46
N GLU A 19 -8.43 9.66 0.66
CA GLU A 19 -8.34 11.11 0.84
C GLU A 19 -9.70 11.79 0.72
N GLY A 20 -10.56 11.33 -0.19
CA GLY A 20 -11.93 11.81 -0.35
C GLY A 20 -12.81 11.58 0.88
N LEU A 21 -12.49 10.58 1.71
CA LEU A 21 -13.13 10.31 2.99
C LEU A 21 -12.51 11.11 4.16
N GLY A 22 -11.62 12.06 3.84
CA GLY A 22 -10.83 12.80 4.84
C GLY A 22 -9.82 11.94 5.56
N GLY A 23 -9.43 10.80 4.96
CA GLY A 23 -8.61 9.79 5.61
C GLY A 23 -7.15 9.76 5.19
N SER A 24 -6.38 8.91 5.86
CA SER A 24 -5.01 8.55 5.49
C SER A 24 -4.87 7.03 5.34
N PHE A 25 -3.92 6.60 4.52
CA PHE A 25 -3.63 5.20 4.25
C PHE A 25 -2.13 4.97 4.23
N ASP A 26 -1.63 4.19 5.17
CA ASP A 26 -0.23 3.86 5.33
C ASP A 26 -0.07 2.36 5.55
N ALA A 27 1.14 1.86 5.27
CA ALA A 27 1.50 0.52 5.64
C ALA A 27 2.99 0.34 5.80
N TYR A 28 3.34 -0.64 6.61
CA TYR A 28 4.72 -1.02 6.85
C TYR A 28 4.80 -2.48 7.24
N THR A 29 5.98 -3.05 7.04
CA THR A 29 6.27 -4.44 7.37
C THR A 29 7.30 -4.50 8.48
N THR A 30 7.09 -5.39 9.44
CA THR A 30 8.12 -5.84 10.38
C THR A 30 8.61 -7.23 9.96
N LYS A 31 9.53 -7.82 10.74
CA LYS A 31 9.96 -9.21 10.51
C LYS A 31 8.82 -10.22 10.49
N GLU A 32 7.75 -9.93 11.23
CA GLU A 32 6.68 -10.91 11.51
C GLU A 32 5.31 -10.47 11.01
N ASN A 33 5.14 -9.18 10.72
CA ASN A 33 3.82 -8.61 10.47
C ASN A 33 3.82 -7.70 9.25
N LEU A 34 2.71 -7.73 8.52
CA LEU A 34 2.29 -6.68 7.61
C LEU A 34 1.24 -5.85 8.35
N ILE A 35 1.52 -4.56 8.53
CA ILE A 35 0.61 -3.63 9.20
C ILE A 35 0.05 -2.67 8.17
N ILE A 36 -1.28 -2.58 8.10
CA ILE A 36 -2.01 -1.59 7.32
C ILE A 36 -2.67 -0.65 8.33
N VAL A 37 -2.41 0.64 8.19
CA VAL A 37 -2.97 1.68 9.05
C VAL A 37 -3.82 2.62 8.21
N THR A 38 -5.05 2.83 8.63
CA THR A 38 -5.95 3.78 7.99
C THR A 38 -6.71 4.56 9.03
N LYS A 39 -6.86 5.86 8.78
CA LYS A 39 -7.62 6.80 9.61
C LYS A 39 -8.67 7.44 8.73
N PHE A 40 -9.92 7.52 9.17
CA PHE A 40 -11.05 8.04 8.40
C PHE A 40 -12.23 8.29 9.35
N LEU A 41 -13.28 8.96 8.86
CA LEU A 41 -14.51 9.19 9.63
C LEU A 41 -15.27 7.88 9.84
N SER A 42 -15.76 7.64 11.06
CA SER A 42 -16.36 6.36 11.46
C SER A 42 -17.53 5.90 10.59
N GLU A 43 -18.24 6.83 9.95
CA GLU A 43 -19.34 6.56 9.02
C GLU A 43 -18.91 5.74 7.78
N HIS A 44 -17.63 5.77 7.41
CA HIS A 44 -17.08 5.08 6.24
C HIS A 44 -16.47 3.71 6.54
N ILE A 45 -16.75 3.12 7.71
CA ILE A 45 -16.15 1.84 8.12
C ILE A 45 -16.41 0.71 7.12
N ALA A 46 -17.61 0.61 6.56
CA ALA A 46 -17.95 -0.43 5.58
C ALA A 46 -17.17 -0.25 4.28
N ASP A 47 -17.09 1.00 3.79
CA ASP A 47 -16.42 1.37 2.55
C ASP A 47 -14.91 1.07 2.62
N VAL A 48 -14.27 1.49 3.71
CA VAL A 48 -12.83 1.27 3.91
C VAL A 48 -12.52 -0.20 4.18
N PHE A 49 -13.35 -0.92 4.93
CA PHE A 49 -13.16 -2.35 5.17
C PHE A 49 -13.25 -3.17 3.87
N ASN A 50 -14.19 -2.82 2.99
CA ASN A 50 -14.30 -3.44 1.67
C ASN A 50 -13.07 -3.17 0.81
N LEU A 51 -12.54 -1.94 0.83
CA LEU A 51 -11.31 -1.60 0.13
C LEU A 51 -10.12 -2.42 0.65
N ILE A 52 -9.93 -2.54 1.96
CA ILE A 52 -8.85 -3.34 2.55
C ILE A 52 -9.00 -4.82 2.16
N SER A 53 -10.22 -5.34 2.19
CA SER A 53 -10.51 -6.72 1.79
C SER A 53 -10.15 -6.96 0.32
N GLU A 54 -10.50 -6.02 -0.56
CA GLU A 54 -10.12 -6.06 -1.98
C GLU A 54 -8.60 -6.01 -2.15
N LEU A 55 -7.90 -5.15 -1.40
CA LEU A 55 -6.43 -5.07 -1.46
C LEU A 55 -5.74 -6.37 -1.04
N LEU A 56 -6.27 -7.05 -0.02
CA LEU A 56 -5.72 -8.30 0.49
C LEU A 56 -5.99 -9.49 -0.45
N LEU A 57 -7.17 -9.53 -1.08
CA LEU A 57 -7.62 -10.68 -1.87
C LEU A 57 -7.33 -10.55 -3.36
N GLU A 58 -7.26 -9.32 -3.87
CA GLU A 58 -7.24 -9.04 -5.32
C GLU A 58 -6.12 -8.07 -5.74
N SER A 59 -5.10 -7.87 -4.89
CA SER A 59 -3.92 -7.09 -5.27
C SER A 59 -3.22 -7.73 -6.48
N GLU A 60 -3.05 -6.96 -7.55
CA GLU A 60 -2.35 -7.41 -8.73
C GLU A 60 -0.84 -7.14 -8.62
N ILE A 61 -0.03 -8.05 -9.17
CA ILE A 61 1.42 -7.85 -9.33
C ILE A 61 1.71 -7.66 -10.82
N ALA A 62 1.50 -6.44 -11.31
CA ALA A 62 1.84 -6.12 -12.69
C ALA A 62 3.36 -6.22 -12.90
N GLY A 63 3.79 -6.98 -13.92
CA GLY A 63 5.22 -7.21 -14.19
C GLY A 63 6.04 -5.92 -14.37
N LYS A 64 5.44 -4.86 -14.91
CA LYS A 64 6.08 -3.54 -15.05
C LYS A 64 6.36 -2.88 -13.69
N GLU A 65 5.44 -3.04 -12.73
CA GLU A 65 5.61 -2.48 -11.38
C GLU A 65 6.64 -3.28 -10.58
N LEU A 66 6.75 -4.59 -10.79
CA LEU A 66 7.81 -5.42 -10.22
C LEU A 66 9.22 -4.93 -10.57
N ILE A 67 9.42 -4.52 -11.83
CA ILE A 67 10.72 -4.01 -12.29
C ILE A 67 11.05 -2.68 -11.60
N LYS A 68 10.07 -1.77 -11.49
CA LYS A 68 10.25 -0.50 -10.79
C LYS A 68 10.55 -0.71 -9.32
N GLU A 69 9.77 -1.57 -8.65
CA GLU A 69 9.93 -1.84 -7.24
C GLU A 69 11.30 -2.44 -6.92
N ARG A 70 11.80 -3.33 -7.79
CA ARG A 70 13.15 -3.87 -7.65
C ARG A 70 14.21 -2.77 -7.58
N SER A 71 14.09 -1.72 -8.39
CA SER A 71 15.04 -0.60 -8.35
C SER A 71 14.95 0.18 -7.03
N VAL A 72 13.73 0.42 -6.53
CA VAL A 72 13.51 1.09 -5.24
C VAL A 72 14.11 0.28 -4.09
N ILE A 73 13.83 -1.02 -4.03
CA ILE A 73 14.37 -1.91 -2.98
C ILE A 73 15.90 -1.95 -3.01
N LEU A 74 16.51 -1.97 -4.20
CA LEU A 74 17.97 -1.94 -4.32
C LEU A 74 18.57 -0.62 -3.82
N GLU A 75 17.86 0.50 -3.99
CA GLU A 75 18.26 1.80 -3.49
C GLU A 75 18.15 1.88 -1.95
N GLU A 76 17.07 1.33 -1.38
CA GLU A 76 16.90 1.23 0.08
C GLU A 76 18.02 0.39 0.73
N ILE A 77 18.38 -0.75 0.12
CA ILE A 77 19.49 -1.60 0.60
C ILE A 77 20.82 -0.83 0.58
N LYS A 78 21.10 -0.08 -0.50
CA LYS A 78 22.31 0.73 -0.59
C LYS A 78 22.35 1.81 0.48
N SER A 79 21.26 2.56 0.64
CA SER A 79 21.16 3.60 1.67
C SER A 79 21.31 3.03 3.09
N SER A 80 20.82 1.82 3.35
CA SER A 80 21.01 1.15 4.63
C SER A 80 22.46 0.75 4.89
N ASN A 81 23.20 0.34 3.86
CA ASN A 81 24.62 -0.01 4.00
C ASN A 81 25.53 1.22 4.17
N GLU A 82 25.11 2.39 3.66
CA GLU A 82 25.83 3.66 3.82
C GLU A 82 25.57 4.34 5.19
N ARG A 83 24.57 3.88 5.94
CA ARG A 83 24.27 4.32 7.31
C ARG A 83 24.33 3.14 8.27
N PRO A 84 25.54 2.62 8.57
CA PRO A 84 25.69 1.59 9.57
C PRO A 84 25.33 2.18 10.94
N SER A 85 24.35 1.58 11.62
CA SER A 85 24.07 1.79 13.05
C SER A 85 25.04 0.99 13.91
#